data_AF-A0A382KI12-F1
#
_entry.id   AF-A0A382KI12-F1
#
_cell.length_a   1.000
_cell.length_b   1.000
_cell.length_c   1.000
_cell.angle_alpha   90.00
_cell.angle_beta   90.00
_cell.angle_gamma   90.00
#
_symmetry.space_group_name_H-M   'P 1'
#
loop_
_entity.id
_entity.type
_entity.pdbx_description
1 polymer ?
#
loop_
_entity_poly.entity_id
_entity_poly.type
_entity_poly.pdbx_seq_one_letter_code
_entity_poly.pdbx_strand_id
1 'polypeptide(L)'
;MTGTVSGFFRDTAVVSTGHVKIMTRAYEKENQLLPNDLALLETDELLENLKNEYPDHFWTPRITFAGLLDVPDENGETLEQGPTIAFGIDLFSSGSRQSEIWDLENRLTAGRLPIKADEVLLGTKLANRLGLEIGESVTFIGSTMHGAFTTYNF
;
A
#
# COMPACT_ATOMS: atom_id res chain seq x y z
N MET A 1 -20.59 9.54 21.22
CA MET A 1 -20.05 8.21 20.87
C MET A 1 -20.30 7.83 19.42
N THR A 2 -21.48 8.09 18.84
CA THR A 2 -21.81 7.77 17.43
C THR A 2 -20.79 8.35 16.43
N GLY A 3 -20.36 9.60 16.60
CA GLY A 3 -19.36 10.23 15.72
C GLY A 3 -17.97 9.58 15.75
N THR A 4 -17.50 9.12 16.91
CA THR A 4 -16.18 8.48 17.06
C THR A 4 -16.15 7.10 16.40
N VAL A 5 -17.23 6.32 16.58
CA VAL A 5 -17.37 4.98 15.97
C VAL A 5 -17.49 5.10 14.46
N SER A 6 -18.32 6.03 13.96
CA SER A 6 -18.43 6.30 12.53
C SER A 6 -17.11 6.77 11.91
N GLY A 7 -16.33 7.60 12.63
CA GLY A 7 -14.99 8.02 12.19
C GLY A 7 -14.05 6.83 12.04
N PHE A 8 -13.99 5.94 13.04
CA PHE A 8 -13.17 4.72 12.99
C PHE A 8 -13.50 3.82 11.79
N PHE A 9 -14.80 3.59 11.53
CA PHE A 9 -15.22 2.79 10.38
C PHE A 9 -14.80 3.42 9.06
N ARG A 10 -15.00 4.74 8.91
CA ARG A 10 -14.60 5.45 7.70
C ARG A 10 -13.10 5.37 7.48
N ASP A 11 -12.30 5.66 8.50
CA ASP A 11 -10.85 5.72 8.39
C ASP A 11 -10.25 4.33 8.09
N THR A 12 -10.84 3.27 8.66
CA THR A 12 -10.47 1.88 8.36
C THR A 12 -10.89 1.48 6.95
N ALA A 13 -12.12 1.81 6.55
CA ALA A 13 -12.64 1.47 5.23
C ALA A 13 -11.80 2.14 4.14
N VAL A 14 -11.46 3.42 4.27
CA VAL A 14 -10.62 4.17 3.32
C VAL A 14 -9.33 3.44 2.98
N VAL A 15 -8.65 2.87 3.99
CA VAL A 15 -7.38 2.16 3.82
C VAL A 15 -7.57 0.72 3.36
N SER A 16 -8.55 -0.01 3.92
CA SER A 16 -8.71 -1.46 3.69
C SER A 16 -9.42 -1.79 2.38
N THR A 17 -10.60 -1.21 2.14
CA THR A 17 -11.50 -1.62 1.05
C THR A 17 -11.94 -0.47 0.15
N GLY A 18 -11.88 0.77 0.64
CA GLY A 18 -12.75 1.85 0.18
C GLY A 18 -14.21 1.59 0.54
N HIS A 19 -15.12 2.30 -0.11
CA HIS A 19 -16.57 2.05 0.01
C HIS A 19 -16.98 0.73 -0.65
N VAL A 20 -16.30 0.36 -1.75
CA VAL A 20 -16.54 -0.86 -2.52
C VAL A 20 -15.19 -1.43 -2.95
N LYS A 21 -15.00 -2.74 -2.76
CA LYS A 21 -13.82 -3.48 -3.21
C LYS A 21 -14.25 -4.61 -4.15
N ILE A 22 -13.62 -4.68 -5.32
CA ILE A 22 -13.80 -5.78 -6.27
C ILE A 22 -12.65 -6.75 -6.08
N MET A 23 -12.97 -8.04 -5.95
CA MET A 23 -12.00 -9.12 -5.84
C MET A 23 -12.59 -10.41 -6.43
N THR A 24 -11.75 -11.39 -6.72
CA THR A 24 -12.24 -12.71 -7.12
C THR A 24 -12.85 -13.45 -5.93
N ARG A 25 -13.76 -14.39 -6.21
CA ARG A 25 -14.32 -15.27 -5.15
C ARG A 25 -13.26 -16.14 -4.48
N ALA A 26 -12.19 -16.47 -5.19
CA ALA A 26 -11.08 -17.23 -4.62
C ALA A 26 -10.28 -16.36 -3.63
N TYR A 27 -9.97 -15.13 -4.03
CA TYR A 27 -9.29 -14.17 -3.15
C TYR A 27 -10.11 -13.89 -1.89
N GLU A 28 -11.43 -13.74 -2.02
CA GLU A 28 -12.33 -13.46 -0.87
C GLU A 28 -12.25 -14.52 0.23
N LYS A 29 -12.24 -15.81 -0.15
CA LYS A 29 -12.15 -16.95 0.80
C LYS A 29 -10.87 -16.92 1.64
N GLU A 30 -9.78 -16.44 1.05
CA GLU A 30 -8.45 -16.44 1.65
C GLU A 30 -7.97 -15.01 2.01
N ASN A 31 -8.85 -14.01 2.00
CA ASN A 31 -8.49 -12.59 2.09
C ASN A 31 -7.67 -12.24 3.36
N GLN A 32 -7.83 -13.03 4.44
CA GLN A 32 -7.05 -12.87 5.67
C GLN A 32 -5.55 -13.16 5.49
N LEU A 33 -5.19 -13.95 4.47
CA LEU A 33 -3.82 -14.34 4.14
C LEU A 33 -3.14 -13.37 3.16
N LEU A 34 -3.85 -12.35 2.66
CA LEU A 34 -3.37 -11.43 1.62
C LEU A 34 -2.79 -12.20 0.41
N PRO A 35 -3.59 -13.07 -0.26
CA PRO A 35 -3.08 -14.02 -1.24
C PRO A 35 -2.63 -13.33 -2.52
N ASN A 36 -1.34 -12.98 -2.58
CA ASN A 36 -0.72 -12.29 -3.71
C ASN A 36 -0.81 -13.11 -5.01
N ASP A 37 -0.87 -14.43 -4.90
CA ASP A 37 -1.09 -15.39 -5.99
C ASP A 37 -2.50 -15.32 -6.60
N LEU A 38 -3.45 -14.72 -5.88
CA LEU A 38 -4.84 -14.51 -6.32
C LEU A 38 -5.14 -13.05 -6.69
N ALA A 39 -4.12 -12.20 -6.76
CA ALA A 39 -4.26 -10.81 -7.16
C ALA A 39 -4.78 -10.69 -8.61
N LEU A 40 -5.54 -9.63 -8.88
CA LEU A 40 -5.98 -9.32 -10.24
C LEU A 40 -4.81 -8.73 -11.04
N LEU A 41 -4.57 -9.27 -12.23
CA LEU A 41 -3.61 -8.75 -13.19
C LEU A 41 -4.33 -7.98 -14.30
N GLU A 42 -3.58 -7.16 -15.05
CA GLU A 42 -4.06 -6.48 -16.27
C GLU A 42 -5.39 -5.75 -16.05
N THR A 43 -5.51 -5.03 -14.93
CA THR A 43 -6.77 -4.45 -14.47
C THR A 43 -7.28 -3.28 -15.31
N ASP A 44 -6.55 -2.84 -16.33
CA ASP A 44 -6.87 -1.63 -17.09
C ASP A 44 -8.23 -1.72 -17.79
N GLU A 45 -8.51 -2.82 -18.49
CA GLU A 45 -9.81 -3.04 -19.15
C GLU A 45 -10.96 -3.11 -18.12
N LEU A 46 -10.74 -3.79 -17.00
CA LEU A 46 -11.70 -3.86 -15.90
C LEU A 46 -12.00 -2.47 -15.35
N LEU A 47 -10.98 -1.65 -15.14
CA LEU A 47 -11.13 -0.29 -14.64
C LEU A 47 -11.87 0.62 -15.62
N GLU A 48 -11.60 0.51 -16.93
CA GLU A 48 -12.33 1.25 -17.96
C GLU A 48 -13.82 0.87 -17.97
N ASN A 49 -14.13 -0.42 -17.92
CA ASN A 49 -15.51 -0.91 -17.87
C ASN A 49 -16.25 -0.40 -16.62
N LEU A 50 -15.60 -0.45 -15.46
CA LEU A 50 -16.18 0.04 -14.20
C LEU A 50 -16.43 1.55 -14.19
N LYS A 51 -15.53 2.34 -14.78
CA LYS A 51 -15.71 3.80 -14.93
C LYS A 51 -16.88 4.13 -15.85
N ASN A 52 -17.11 3.33 -16.89
CA ASN A 52 -18.23 3.51 -17.82
C ASN A 52 -19.57 3.09 -17.21
N GLU A 53 -19.61 1.97 -16.49
CA GLU A 53 -20.84 1.43 -15.89
C GLU A 53 -21.25 2.18 -14.62
N TYR A 54 -20.27 2.61 -13.81
CA TYR A 54 -20.48 3.29 -12.53
C TYR A 54 -19.72 4.64 -12.49
N PRO A 55 -20.14 5.64 -13.28
CA PRO A 55 -19.42 6.90 -13.43
C PRO A 55 -19.37 7.76 -12.15
N ASP A 56 -20.30 7.53 -11.21
CA ASP A 56 -20.34 8.22 -9.93
C ASP A 56 -19.29 7.70 -8.92
N HIS A 57 -18.55 6.64 -9.28
CA HIS A 57 -17.53 6.03 -8.43
C HIS A 57 -16.13 6.34 -8.94
N PHE A 58 -15.20 6.55 -7.99
CA PHE A 58 -13.77 6.59 -8.30
C PHE A 58 -13.16 5.19 -8.11
N TRP A 59 -12.65 4.62 -9.20
CA TRP A 59 -12.01 3.30 -9.21
C TRP A 59 -10.49 3.45 -9.32
N THR A 60 -9.77 2.71 -8.47
CA THR A 60 -8.30 2.71 -8.43
C THR A 60 -7.80 1.31 -8.06
N PRO A 61 -6.79 0.78 -8.75
CA PRO A 61 -6.17 -0.48 -8.37
C PRO A 61 -5.38 -0.28 -7.07
N ARG A 62 -5.40 -1.29 -6.21
CA ARG A 62 -4.63 -1.35 -4.97
C ARG A 62 -4.16 -2.77 -4.74
N ILE A 63 -2.97 -2.92 -4.18
CA ILE A 63 -2.44 -4.20 -3.75
C ILE A 63 -1.92 -4.08 -2.31
N THR A 64 -2.13 -5.12 -1.51
CA THR A 64 -1.63 -5.21 -0.13
C THR A 64 -0.85 -6.49 0.00
N PHE A 65 0.36 -6.41 0.53
CA PHE A 65 1.25 -7.54 0.67
C PHE A 65 2.06 -7.40 1.96
N ALA A 66 2.45 -8.53 2.52
CA ALA A 66 3.25 -8.59 3.75
C ALA A 66 4.67 -9.04 3.44
N GLY A 67 5.61 -8.60 4.27
CA GLY A 67 7.01 -8.97 4.14
C GLY A 67 7.83 -8.44 5.31
N LEU A 68 9.12 -8.28 5.06
CA LEU A 68 10.07 -7.66 5.97
C LEU A 68 10.57 -6.37 5.33
N LEU A 69 10.79 -5.36 6.16
CA LEU A 69 11.54 -4.17 5.78
C LEU A 69 12.88 -4.24 6.49
N ASP A 70 13.94 -4.15 5.72
CA ASP A 70 15.34 -4.30 6.13
C ASP A 70 16.07 -2.98 5.95
N VAL A 71 16.85 -2.59 6.95
CA VAL A 71 17.69 -1.40 6.94
C VAL A 71 19.14 -1.84 6.81
N PRO A 72 19.82 -1.52 5.70
CA PRO A 72 21.22 -1.86 5.51
C PRO A 72 22.15 -0.89 6.27
N ASP A 73 23.33 -1.36 6.64
CA ASP A 73 24.46 -0.55 7.08
C ASP A 73 25.24 0.02 5.88
N GLU A 74 26.34 0.74 6.15
CA GLU A 74 27.22 1.31 5.12
C GLU A 74 27.84 0.27 4.16
N ASN A 75 27.91 -1.01 4.58
CA ASN A 75 28.42 -2.12 3.78
C ASN A 75 27.32 -2.90 3.05
N GLY A 76 26.04 -2.54 3.26
CA GLY A 76 24.89 -3.26 2.72
C GLY A 76 24.48 -4.48 3.54
N GLU A 77 24.99 -4.65 4.77
CA GLU A 77 24.59 -5.71 5.69
C GLU A 77 23.36 -5.28 6.50
N THR A 78 22.49 -6.22 6.87
CA THR A 78 21.30 -5.92 7.70
C THR A 78 21.71 -5.35 9.05
N LEU A 79 21.34 -4.09 9.31
CA LEU A 79 21.46 -3.45 10.62
C LEU A 79 20.23 -3.75 11.48
N GLU A 80 19.04 -3.52 10.93
CA GLU A 80 17.75 -3.71 11.59
C GLU A 80 16.70 -4.22 10.61
N GLN A 81 15.74 -5.01 11.10
CA GLN A 81 14.70 -5.59 10.26
C GLN A 81 13.37 -5.73 11.01
N GLY A 82 12.25 -5.54 10.32
CA GLY A 82 10.93 -5.66 10.93
C GLY A 82 9.84 -6.15 9.99
N PRO A 83 8.82 -6.88 10.50
CA PRO A 83 7.65 -7.24 9.72
C PRO A 83 6.88 -5.99 9.30
N THR A 84 6.45 -5.97 8.04
CA THR A 84 5.72 -4.84 7.46
C THR A 84 4.53 -5.32 6.63
N ILE A 85 3.48 -4.51 6.61
CA ILE A 85 2.39 -4.61 5.64
C ILE A 85 2.54 -3.41 4.72
N ALA A 86 2.68 -3.69 3.44
CA ALA A 86 2.87 -2.70 2.40
C ALA A 86 1.61 -2.54 1.54
N PHE A 87 1.46 -1.34 0.99
CA PHE A 87 0.35 -0.97 0.11
C PHE A 87 0.92 -0.41 -1.18
N GLY A 88 0.61 -1.05 -2.31
CA GLY A 88 0.77 -0.46 -3.63
C GLY A 88 -0.48 0.33 -3.97
N ILE A 89 -0.33 1.64 -4.13
CA ILE A 89 -1.40 2.57 -4.52
C ILE A 89 -0.95 3.40 -5.71
N ASP A 90 -1.90 3.82 -6.53
CA ASP A 90 -1.64 4.70 -7.66
C ASP A 90 -1.51 6.16 -7.21
N LEU A 91 -0.29 6.69 -7.13
CA LEU A 91 -0.03 8.10 -6.81
C LEU A 91 0.20 8.97 -8.04
N PHE A 92 0.55 8.38 -9.18
CA PHE A 92 1.16 9.09 -10.30
C PHE A 92 0.25 9.23 -11.53
N SER A 93 -0.79 8.40 -11.69
CA SER A 93 -1.67 8.50 -12.85
C SER A 93 -2.38 9.85 -12.91
N SER A 94 -2.57 10.35 -14.14
CA SER A 94 -3.37 11.55 -14.38
C SER A 94 -4.80 11.33 -13.90
N GLY A 95 -5.23 12.07 -12.87
CA GLY A 95 -6.54 11.91 -12.25
C GLY A 95 -6.60 10.94 -11.08
N SER A 96 -5.45 10.44 -10.59
CA SER A 96 -5.43 9.74 -9.30
C SER A 96 -5.92 10.67 -8.19
N ARG A 97 -6.72 10.11 -7.28
CA ARG A 97 -7.23 10.77 -6.07
C ARG A 97 -6.76 10.06 -4.81
N GLN A 98 -5.78 9.16 -4.91
CA GLN A 98 -5.38 8.32 -3.78
C GLN A 98 -4.77 9.12 -2.63
N SER A 99 -3.96 10.14 -2.94
CA SER A 99 -3.42 11.07 -1.93
C SER A 99 -4.54 11.81 -1.18
N GLU A 100 -5.53 12.30 -1.91
CA GLU A 100 -6.72 12.99 -1.38
C GLU A 100 -7.56 12.05 -0.50
N ILE A 101 -7.93 10.86 -1.02
CA ILE A 101 -8.80 9.90 -0.33
C ILE A 101 -8.17 9.39 0.97
N TRP A 102 -6.85 9.19 0.97
CA TRP A 102 -6.12 8.75 2.16
C TRP A 102 -5.66 9.91 3.06
N ASP A 103 -5.95 11.15 2.65
CA ASP A 103 -5.58 12.37 3.36
C ASP A 103 -4.07 12.43 3.66
N LEU A 104 -3.25 11.99 2.70
CA LEU A 104 -1.82 11.78 2.90
C LEU A 104 -1.08 13.09 3.20
N GLU A 105 -1.47 14.18 2.56
CA GLU A 105 -0.84 15.50 2.77
C GLU A 105 -0.99 15.98 4.22
N ASN A 106 -2.16 15.78 4.82
CA ASN A 106 -2.41 16.18 6.21
C ASN A 106 -1.87 15.15 7.23
N ARG A 107 -1.69 13.90 6.83
CA ARG A 107 -1.16 12.82 7.68
C ARG A 107 0.36 12.70 7.62
N LEU A 108 1.02 13.36 6.67
CA LEU A 108 2.46 13.37 6.54
C LEU A 108 3.09 14.16 7.69
N THR A 109 3.90 13.48 8.51
CA THR A 109 4.52 14.08 9.69
C THR A 109 5.90 14.67 9.40
N ALA A 110 6.60 14.16 8.38
CA ALA A 110 7.91 14.64 7.95
C ALA A 110 8.18 14.23 6.49
N GLY A 111 9.08 14.95 5.81
CA GLY A 111 9.45 14.66 4.41
C GLY A 111 8.46 15.23 3.39
N ARG A 112 8.21 14.48 2.31
CA ARG A 112 7.26 14.82 1.23
C ARG A 112 6.60 13.56 0.68
N LEU A 113 5.52 13.72 -0.09
CA LEU A 113 4.98 12.61 -0.87
C LEU A 113 5.99 12.11 -1.92
N PRO A 114 5.93 10.80 -2.29
CA PRO A 114 6.72 10.25 -3.40
C PRO A 114 6.47 11.03 -4.69
N ILE A 115 7.53 11.31 -5.45
CA ILE A 115 7.46 12.01 -6.75
C ILE A 115 8.04 11.18 -7.90
N LYS A 116 8.69 10.06 -7.59
CA LYS A 116 9.29 9.14 -8.54
C LYS A 116 9.17 7.71 -8.02
N ALA A 117 9.51 6.75 -8.87
CA ALA A 117 9.71 5.37 -8.45
C ALA A 117 10.81 5.28 -7.37
N ASP A 118 10.79 4.18 -6.63
CA ASP A 118 11.79 3.87 -5.59
C ASP A 118 11.75 4.85 -4.41
N GLU A 119 10.59 5.47 -4.15
CA GLU A 119 10.34 6.25 -2.95
C GLU A 119 9.17 5.65 -2.19
N VAL A 120 9.25 5.62 -0.86
CA VAL A 120 8.22 5.02 0.00
C VAL A 120 7.86 5.93 1.15
N LEU A 121 6.59 5.87 1.57
CA LEU A 121 6.13 6.45 2.83
C LEU A 121 6.12 5.36 3.90
N LEU A 122 6.74 5.64 5.05
CA LEU A 122 6.73 4.74 6.20
C LEU A 122 5.85 5.30 7.31
N GLY A 123 5.09 4.40 7.96
CA GLY A 123 4.39 4.77 9.18
C GLY A 123 5.41 5.19 10.25
N THR A 124 5.15 6.30 10.95
CA THR A 124 6.08 6.87 11.94
C THR A 124 6.54 5.85 12.99
N LYS A 125 5.67 4.92 13.41
CA LYS A 125 6.04 3.85 14.34
C LYS A 125 7.03 2.84 13.76
N LEU A 126 6.92 2.52 12.47
CA LEU A 126 7.83 1.60 11.80
C LEU A 126 9.19 2.28 11.59
N ALA A 127 9.21 3.51 11.07
CA ALA A 127 10.44 4.28 10.89
C ALA A 127 11.22 4.43 12.21
N ASN A 128 10.55 4.84 13.29
CA ASN A 128 11.19 4.99 14.60
C ASN A 128 11.71 3.66 15.18
N ARG A 129 10.99 2.54 14.93
CA ARG A 129 11.42 1.22 15.40
C ARG A 129 12.71 0.77 14.71
N LEU A 130 12.82 1.07 13.41
CA LEU A 130 13.97 0.71 12.59
C LEU A 130 15.10 1.74 12.65
N GLY A 131 14.92 2.82 13.42
CA GLY A 131 15.93 3.87 13.56
C GLY A 131 16.17 4.68 12.29
N LEU A 132 15.20 4.70 11.36
CA LEU A 132 15.36 5.30 10.04
C LEU A 132 15.27 6.83 10.06
N GLU A 133 16.16 7.46 9.31
CA GLU A 133 16.11 8.87 8.95
C GLU A 133 15.59 9.07 7.51
N ILE A 134 15.08 10.28 7.23
CA ILE A 134 14.58 10.61 5.89
C ILE A 134 15.75 10.67 4.92
N GLY A 135 15.62 9.90 3.83
CA GLY A 135 16.63 9.82 2.78
C GLY A 135 17.51 8.58 2.88
N GLU A 136 17.38 7.79 3.94
CA GLU A 136 17.98 6.46 4.01
C GLU A 136 17.22 5.45 3.17
N SER A 137 17.93 4.46 2.64
CA SER A 137 17.37 3.40 1.82
C SER A 137 16.90 2.24 2.66
N VAL A 138 15.88 1.54 2.18
CA VAL A 138 15.32 0.34 2.81
C VAL A 138 15.12 -0.76 1.77
N THR A 139 15.31 -2.00 2.18
CA THR A 139 15.04 -3.17 1.34
C THR A 139 13.75 -3.82 1.78
N PHE A 140 12.75 -3.86 0.91
CA PHE A 140 11.59 -4.73 1.10
C PHE A 140 11.95 -6.16 0.71
N ILE A 141 11.63 -7.11 1.57
CA ILE A 141 11.84 -8.54 1.36
C ILE A 141 10.49 -9.24 1.45
N GLY A 142 10.11 -9.97 0.40
CA GLY A 142 8.81 -10.63 0.35
C GLY A 142 8.77 -11.76 -0.65
N SER A 143 7.57 -12.05 -1.15
CA SER A 143 7.32 -13.09 -2.15
C SER A 143 6.56 -12.54 -3.37
N THR A 144 6.94 -13.06 -4.53
CA THR A 144 6.19 -12.86 -5.78
C THR A 144 4.87 -13.63 -5.76
N MET A 145 3.99 -13.39 -6.74
CA MET A 145 2.75 -14.16 -6.91
C MET A 145 2.96 -15.66 -7.12
N HIS A 146 4.17 -16.09 -7.49
CA HIS A 146 4.52 -17.52 -7.63
C HIS A 146 5.21 -18.09 -6.39
N GLY A 147 5.23 -17.34 -5.27
CA GLY A 147 5.86 -17.76 -4.03
C GLY A 147 7.40 -17.68 -4.04
N ALA A 148 8.01 -17.18 -5.11
CA ALA A 148 9.46 -16.98 -5.16
C ALA A 148 9.86 -15.82 -4.25
N PHE A 149 10.97 -15.99 -3.52
CA PHE A 149 11.60 -14.94 -2.73
C PHE A 149 12.00 -13.74 -3.62
N THR A 150 11.74 -12.52 -3.16
CA THR A 150 12.10 -11.30 -3.88
C THR A 150 12.52 -10.20 -2.92
N THR A 151 13.39 -9.31 -3.41
CA THR A 151 13.80 -8.10 -2.72
C THR A 151 13.62 -6.88 -3.62
N TYR A 152 13.40 -5.71 -3.03
CA TYR A 152 13.31 -4.43 -3.75
C TYR A 152 13.80 -3.28 -2.87
N ASN A 153 14.61 -2.39 -3.42
CA ASN A 153 15.17 -1.26 -2.68
C ASN A 153 14.34 0.00 -2.93
N PHE A 154 14.06 0.72 -1.85
CA PHE A 154 13.45 2.06 -1.84
C PHE A 154 14.38 3.05 -1.15
#